data_AF-A0A947P6N5-F1
#
_entry.id   AF-A0A947P6N5-F1
#
_cell.length_a   1.000
_cell.length_b   1.000
_cell.length_c   1.000
_cell.angle_alpha   90.00
_cell.angle_beta   90.00
_cell.angle_gamma   90.00
#
_symmetry.space_group_name_H-M   'P 1'
#
loop_
_entity.id
_entity.type
_entity.pdbx_description
1 polymer ?
#
loop_
_entity_poly.entity_id
_entity_poly.type
_entity_poly.pdbx_seq_one_letter_code
_entity_poly.pdbx_strand_id
1 'polypeptide(L)'
;MSKKLRRGVKLYIAPDILGWMDDHDEPVVKDERNNTYLDPRNIDDKIIIYERQVKDWFLAPATKCTKTWNNGFIIMMICMSYLEGVEQYKSGQSSNNNSREFFKRSIHRLYPNKYDDNHLDELYSEARCGLFHDGMVRGKIIYNYSFQEPLEFGDYDTIKLNPKKLLEDIKSDFKAFIESLKSDPGSRAKFDRMYSNL
;
A
#
# COMPACT_ATOMS: atom_id res chain seq x y z
N MET A 1 -5.20 5.57 -3.05
CA MET A 1 -6.38 6.42 -3.31
C MET A 1 -7.37 6.26 -2.16
N SER A 2 -7.81 7.37 -1.57
CA SER A 2 -8.80 7.41 -0.50
C SER A 2 -10.23 7.19 -1.04
N LYS A 3 -11.10 6.53 -0.27
CA LYS A 3 -12.53 6.50 -0.59
C LYS A 3 -13.17 7.86 -0.33
N LYS A 4 -13.88 8.38 -1.32
CA LYS A 4 -14.57 9.68 -1.25
C LYS A 4 -15.92 9.56 -0.55
N LEU A 5 -16.23 10.54 0.30
CA LEU A 5 -17.54 10.72 0.92
C LEU A 5 -18.58 11.06 -0.14
N ARG A 6 -19.85 10.71 0.14
CA ARG A 6 -20.96 10.91 -0.78
C ARG A 6 -22.19 11.38 -0.01
N ARG A 7 -22.98 12.28 -0.60
CA ARG A 7 -24.24 12.76 -0.03
C ARG A 7 -25.25 11.62 0.09
N GLY A 8 -25.87 11.52 1.27
CA GLY A 8 -26.94 10.55 1.53
C GLY A 8 -26.50 9.08 1.57
N VAL A 9 -25.20 8.78 1.43
CA VAL A 9 -24.68 7.41 1.44
C VAL A 9 -23.64 7.26 2.54
N LYS A 10 -23.99 6.46 3.56
CA LYS A 10 -23.06 6.02 4.59
C LYS A 10 -22.20 4.88 4.03
N LEU A 11 -20.88 5.04 4.08
CA LEU A 11 -19.95 4.01 3.63
C LEU A 11 -18.77 3.85 4.58
N TYR A 12 -18.22 2.63 4.63
CA TYR A 12 -16.97 2.39 5.35
C TYR A 12 -15.79 2.91 4.53
N ILE A 13 -15.22 4.02 5.00
CA ILE A 13 -14.00 4.62 4.44
C ILE A 13 -12.74 3.99 5.01
N ALA A 14 -12.83 3.29 6.14
CA ALA A 14 -11.87 2.31 6.63
C ALA A 14 -12.65 1.27 7.47
N PRO A 15 -12.04 0.14 7.88
CA PRO A 15 -12.66 -0.76 8.85
C PRO A 15 -13.13 -0.02 10.11
N ASP A 16 -14.41 -0.18 10.44
CA ASP A 16 -15.10 0.48 11.56
C ASP A 16 -15.10 2.02 11.51
N ILE A 17 -14.76 2.63 10.37
CA ILE A 17 -14.84 4.09 10.16
C ILE A 17 -15.89 4.38 9.09
N LEU A 18 -17.05 4.85 9.54
CA LEU A 18 -18.19 5.19 8.70
C LEU A 18 -18.12 6.66 8.31
N GLY A 19 -18.28 6.97 7.02
CA GLY A 19 -18.27 8.33 6.50
C GLY A 19 -19.44 8.60 5.54
N TRP A 20 -19.97 9.84 5.56
CA TRP A 20 -20.93 10.36 4.59
C TRP A 20 -20.87 11.90 4.53
N MET A 21 -21.52 12.49 3.52
CA MET A 21 -21.87 13.92 3.53
C MET A 21 -23.31 14.06 4.01
N ASP A 22 -23.56 14.95 4.96
CA ASP A 22 -24.91 15.24 5.46
C ASP A 22 -25.73 16.09 4.46
N ASP A 23 -26.93 16.52 4.86
CA ASP A 23 -27.83 17.29 4.01
C ASP A 23 -27.32 18.70 3.67
N HIS A 24 -26.29 19.19 4.37
CA HIS A 24 -25.64 20.49 4.18
C HIS A 24 -24.27 20.39 3.47
N ASP A 25 -23.93 19.21 2.92
CA ASP A 25 -22.58 18.90 2.42
C ASP A 25 -21.47 19.03 3.46
N GLU A 26 -21.78 18.85 4.74
CA GLU A 26 -20.75 18.74 5.76
C GLU A 26 -20.33 17.27 5.92
N PRO A 27 -19.01 17.00 5.97
CA PRO A 27 -18.52 15.66 6.12
C PRO A 27 -18.73 15.17 7.55
N VAL A 28 -19.30 13.97 7.68
CA VAL A 28 -19.45 13.29 8.96
C VAL A 28 -18.67 12.00 8.91
N VAL A 29 -17.69 11.83 9.81
CA VAL A 29 -16.89 10.62 9.95
C VAL A 29 -16.95 10.13 11.40
N LYS A 30 -17.37 8.88 11.59
CA LYS A 30 -17.47 8.22 12.90
C LYS A 30 -16.55 7.01 12.95
N ASP A 31 -15.60 7.00 13.89
CA ASP A 31 -14.85 5.81 14.29
C ASP A 31 -15.70 5.03 15.29
N GLU A 32 -16.34 3.96 14.82
CA GLU A 32 -17.21 3.10 15.62
C GLU A 32 -16.42 2.27 16.63
N ARG A 33 -15.15 1.99 16.35
CA ARG A 33 -14.26 1.20 17.23
C ARG A 33 -13.90 2.00 18.48
N ASN A 34 -13.64 3.29 18.33
CA ASN A 34 -13.29 4.18 19.43
C ASN A 34 -14.47 5.01 19.96
N ASN A 35 -15.62 4.94 19.28
CA ASN A 35 -16.81 5.74 19.55
C ASN A 35 -16.53 7.26 19.55
N THR A 36 -15.78 7.72 18.56
CA THR A 36 -15.42 9.14 18.39
C THR A 36 -15.78 9.63 16.98
N TYR A 37 -15.92 10.94 16.83
CA TYR A 37 -15.99 11.58 15.52
C TYR A 37 -14.59 12.02 15.09
N LEU A 38 -14.33 11.90 13.79
CA LEU A 38 -13.10 12.33 13.15
C LEU A 38 -13.40 13.48 12.19
N ASP A 39 -12.50 14.43 12.05
CA ASP A 39 -12.56 15.49 11.06
C ASP A 39 -11.69 15.12 9.84
N PRO A 40 -12.28 14.77 8.68
CA PRO A 40 -11.49 14.41 7.49
C PRO A 40 -10.73 15.60 6.86
N ARG A 41 -10.88 16.82 7.40
CA ARG A 41 -10.07 18.00 7.06
C ARG A 41 -8.82 18.09 7.95
N ASN A 42 -8.84 17.49 9.14
CA ASN A 42 -7.73 17.44 10.06
C ASN A 42 -6.72 16.35 9.67
N ILE A 43 -5.44 16.70 9.62
CA ILE A 43 -4.37 15.79 9.19
C ILE A 43 -4.18 14.59 10.13
N ASP A 44 -4.33 14.75 11.44
CA ASP A 44 -4.15 13.66 12.40
C ASP A 44 -5.24 12.61 12.24
N ASP A 45 -6.47 13.06 11.99
CA ASP A 45 -7.60 12.18 11.69
C ASP A 45 -7.47 11.52 10.31
N LYS A 46 -6.98 12.23 9.29
CA LYS A 46 -6.62 11.62 7.99
C LYS A 46 -5.60 10.50 8.16
N ILE A 47 -4.58 10.68 9.01
CA ILE A 47 -3.56 9.67 9.31
C ILE A 47 -4.23 8.45 9.96
N ILE A 48 -5.14 8.63 10.92
CA ILE A 48 -5.88 7.53 11.55
C ILE A 48 -6.67 6.73 10.51
N ILE A 49 -7.41 7.41 9.63
CA ILE A 49 -8.22 6.76 8.59
C ILE A 49 -7.32 5.98 7.63
N TYR A 50 -6.26 6.60 7.12
CA TYR A 50 -5.31 5.94 6.21
C TYR A 50 -4.60 4.75 6.88
N GLU A 51 -4.16 4.90 8.12
CA GLU A 51 -3.53 3.83 8.89
C GLU A 51 -4.48 2.63 9.00
N ARG A 52 -5.75 2.88 9.32
CA ARG A 52 -6.78 1.84 9.41
C ARG A 52 -7.06 1.19 8.05
N GLN A 53 -7.13 1.97 6.96
CA GLN A 53 -7.31 1.45 5.60
C GLN A 53 -6.21 0.43 5.28
N VAL A 54 -4.93 0.84 5.38
CA VAL A 54 -3.82 -0.02 4.97
C VAL A 54 -3.66 -1.22 5.90
N LYS A 55 -3.72 -1.02 7.23
CA LYS A 55 -3.56 -2.13 8.19
C LYS A 55 -4.68 -3.15 8.05
N ASP A 56 -5.92 -2.71 8.08
CA ASP A 56 -7.03 -3.62 8.33
C ASP A 56 -7.67 -4.13 7.03
N TRP A 57 -7.59 -3.39 5.90
CA TRP A 57 -8.02 -3.92 4.59
C TRP A 57 -6.94 -4.70 3.83
N PHE A 58 -5.66 -4.42 4.06
CA PHE A 58 -4.58 -5.00 3.25
C PHE A 58 -3.62 -5.87 4.07
N LEU A 59 -2.90 -5.28 5.02
CA LEU A 59 -1.77 -5.96 5.68
C LEU A 59 -2.21 -7.07 6.64
N ALA A 60 -3.28 -6.86 7.40
CA ALA A 60 -3.82 -7.88 8.31
C ALA A 60 -4.42 -9.08 7.54
N PRO A 61 -5.24 -8.89 6.48
CA PRO A 61 -5.64 -9.98 5.60
C PRO A 61 -4.45 -10.72 4.98
N ALA A 62 -3.46 -10.01 4.42
CA ALA A 62 -2.26 -10.63 3.87
C ALA A 62 -1.51 -11.48 4.90
N THR A 63 -1.40 -10.98 6.14
CA THR A 63 -0.76 -11.72 7.24
C THR A 63 -1.50 -13.01 7.54
N LYS A 64 -2.85 -12.99 7.56
CA LYS A 64 -3.66 -14.22 7.74
C LYS A 64 -3.44 -15.20 6.60
N CYS A 65 -3.30 -14.71 5.36
CA CYS A 65 -3.05 -15.52 4.18
C CYS A 65 -1.70 -16.27 4.22
N THR A 66 -0.71 -15.82 5.01
CA THR A 66 0.59 -16.52 5.13
C THR A 66 0.49 -17.92 5.75
N LYS A 67 -0.64 -18.26 6.36
CA LYS A 67 -0.86 -19.56 7.01
C LYS A 67 -1.10 -20.71 6.02
N THR A 68 -1.38 -20.42 4.75
CA THR A 68 -1.62 -21.44 3.72
C THR A 68 -0.69 -21.22 2.52
N TRP A 69 -0.11 -22.32 2.01
CA TRP A 69 0.94 -22.29 0.99
C TRP A 69 0.45 -21.80 -0.39
N ASN A 70 -0.85 -21.92 -0.67
CA ASN A 70 -1.47 -21.56 -1.95
C ASN A 70 -1.84 -20.08 -2.06
N ASN A 71 -1.61 -19.27 -1.03
CA ASN A 71 -1.98 -17.86 -1.01
C ASN A 71 -0.85 -16.91 -1.45
N GLY A 72 0.26 -17.44 -1.97
CA GLY A 72 1.44 -16.65 -2.34
C GLY A 72 1.10 -15.50 -3.30
N PHE A 73 0.32 -15.77 -4.34
CA PHE A 73 -0.11 -14.74 -5.30
C PHE A 73 -1.02 -13.67 -4.69
N ILE A 74 -1.91 -14.04 -3.77
CA ILE A 74 -2.77 -13.07 -3.06
C ILE A 74 -1.90 -12.11 -2.23
N ILE A 75 -0.93 -12.66 -1.49
CA ILE A 75 0.00 -11.86 -0.70
C ILE A 75 0.82 -10.95 -1.61
N MET A 76 1.30 -11.47 -2.75
CA MET A 76 2.05 -10.69 -3.72
C MET A 76 1.20 -9.57 -4.33
N MET A 77 -0.06 -9.81 -4.71
CA MET A 77 -0.97 -8.75 -5.20
C MET A 77 -1.08 -7.61 -4.19
N ILE A 78 -1.27 -7.94 -2.91
CA ILE A 78 -1.32 -6.94 -1.83
C ILE A 78 0.01 -6.19 -1.72
N CYS A 79 1.14 -6.90 -1.72
CA CYS A 79 2.47 -6.29 -1.66
C CYS A 79 2.74 -5.36 -2.85
N MET A 80 2.42 -5.80 -4.08
CA MET A 80 2.62 -5.01 -5.29
C MET A 80 1.70 -3.77 -5.33
N SER A 81 0.48 -3.87 -4.80
CA SER A 81 -0.43 -2.72 -4.69
C SER A 81 0.08 -1.63 -3.74
N TYR A 82 0.83 -2.02 -2.70
CA TYR A 82 1.36 -1.12 -1.70
C TYR A 82 2.47 -0.22 -2.26
N LEU A 83 3.41 -0.80 -3.03
CA LEU A 83 4.66 -0.14 -3.44
C LEU A 83 4.42 1.17 -4.19
N GLU A 84 3.58 1.16 -5.23
CA GLU A 84 3.25 2.39 -5.96
C GLU A 84 2.39 3.34 -5.11
N GLY A 85 1.44 2.79 -4.35
CA GLY A 85 0.48 3.58 -3.56
C GLY A 85 1.15 4.39 -2.45
N VAL A 86 2.06 3.78 -1.69
CA VAL A 86 2.75 4.48 -0.59
C VAL A 86 3.69 5.56 -1.10
N GLU A 87 4.34 5.34 -2.25
CA GLU A 87 5.27 6.30 -2.84
C GLU A 87 4.57 7.61 -3.19
N GLN A 88 3.31 7.55 -3.65
CA GLN A 88 2.50 8.75 -3.92
C GLN A 88 2.34 9.62 -2.67
N TYR A 89 2.07 8.99 -1.53
CA TYR A 89 1.92 9.69 -0.26
C TYR A 89 3.25 10.20 0.30
N LYS A 90 4.33 9.41 0.20
CA LYS A 90 5.68 9.79 0.66
C LYS A 90 6.29 10.93 -0.17
N SER A 91 6.08 10.95 -1.48
CA SER A 91 6.57 11.99 -2.38
C SER A 91 5.62 13.21 -2.45
N GLY A 92 4.36 13.01 -2.11
CA GLY A 92 3.30 14.00 -2.30
C GLY A 92 2.98 14.24 -3.78
N GLN A 93 3.26 13.27 -4.65
CA GLN A 93 3.10 13.37 -6.10
C GLN A 93 2.18 12.25 -6.60
N SER A 94 1.42 12.51 -7.66
CA SER A 94 0.63 11.47 -8.33
C SER A 94 1.54 10.56 -9.15
N SER A 95 1.28 9.25 -9.12
CA SER A 95 1.96 8.27 -9.97
C SER A 95 1.35 8.18 -11.38
N ASN A 96 0.35 9.01 -11.71
CA ASN A 96 -0.27 8.97 -13.03
C ASN A 96 0.78 9.14 -14.14
N ASN A 97 0.78 8.24 -15.12
CA ASN A 97 1.79 8.10 -16.17
C ASN A 97 3.23 7.81 -15.70
N ASN A 98 3.45 7.56 -14.40
CA ASN A 98 4.76 7.32 -13.79
C ASN A 98 4.76 6.10 -12.82
N SER A 99 3.78 5.19 -12.93
CA SER A 99 3.62 4.03 -12.05
C SER A 99 4.89 3.20 -11.88
N ARG A 100 5.62 2.97 -12.97
CA ARG A 100 6.89 2.24 -12.99
C ARG A 100 7.95 2.91 -12.10
N GLU A 101 8.14 4.21 -12.26
CA GLU A 101 9.15 4.96 -11.49
C GLU A 101 8.81 5.01 -10.00
N PHE A 102 7.52 5.13 -9.65
CA PHE A 102 7.08 5.11 -8.25
C PHE A 102 7.28 3.73 -7.62
N PHE A 103 7.00 2.67 -8.39
CA PHE A 103 7.30 1.30 -7.98
C PHE A 103 8.80 1.11 -7.71
N LYS A 104 9.68 1.52 -8.63
CA LYS A 104 11.14 1.43 -8.47
C LYS A 104 11.64 2.18 -7.24
N ARG A 105 11.19 3.43 -7.04
CA ARG A 105 11.55 4.24 -5.86
C ARG A 105 11.20 3.55 -4.55
N SER A 106 10.05 2.87 -4.48
CA SER A 106 9.67 2.12 -3.30
C SER A 106 10.54 0.89 -3.06
N ILE A 107 10.93 0.15 -4.10
CA ILE A 107 11.85 -0.97 -3.95
C ILE A 107 13.25 -0.50 -3.57
N HIS A 108 13.77 0.56 -4.19
CA HIS A 108 15.06 1.16 -3.80
C HIS A 108 15.07 1.65 -2.36
N ARG A 109 13.94 2.16 -1.85
CA ARG A 109 13.81 2.52 -0.43
C ARG A 109 13.86 1.29 0.47
N LEU A 110 13.19 0.20 0.11
CA LEU A 110 13.16 -1.04 0.89
C LEU A 110 14.52 -1.74 0.90
N TYR A 111 15.22 -1.73 -0.23
CA TYR A 111 16.50 -2.41 -0.41
C TYR A 111 17.54 -1.49 -1.07
N PRO A 112 18.09 -0.52 -0.31
CA PRO A 112 19.04 0.46 -0.85
C PRO A 112 20.24 -0.21 -1.50
N ASN A 113 20.57 0.19 -2.73
CA ASN A 113 21.71 -0.28 -3.52
C ASN A 113 21.76 -1.81 -3.77
N LYS A 114 20.64 -2.52 -3.61
CA LYS A 114 20.59 -3.98 -3.78
C LYS A 114 20.28 -4.43 -5.21
N TYR A 115 19.50 -3.63 -5.94
CA TYR A 115 19.05 -3.94 -7.30
C TYR A 115 19.24 -2.72 -8.20
N ASP A 116 19.55 -2.95 -9.48
CA ASP A 116 19.56 -1.86 -10.47
C ASP A 116 18.17 -1.68 -11.12
N ASP A 117 18.02 -0.61 -11.89
CA ASP A 117 16.75 -0.27 -12.53
C ASP A 117 16.28 -1.28 -13.57
N ASN A 118 17.18 -2.05 -14.20
CA ASN A 118 16.80 -3.07 -15.17
C ASN A 118 16.09 -4.22 -14.47
N HIS A 119 16.66 -4.69 -13.36
CA HIS A 119 16.02 -5.69 -12.50
C HIS A 119 14.63 -5.23 -12.03
N LEU A 120 14.49 -3.96 -11.63
CA LEU A 120 13.22 -3.44 -11.14
C LEU A 120 12.18 -3.22 -12.25
N ASP A 121 12.62 -2.87 -13.45
CA ASP A 121 11.77 -2.79 -14.64
C ASP A 121 11.17 -4.16 -15.00
N GLU A 122 11.98 -5.22 -14.90
CA GLU A 122 11.51 -6.59 -15.08
C GLU A 122 10.53 -7.02 -14.00
N LEU A 123 10.86 -6.80 -12.72
CA LEU A 123 9.93 -7.10 -11.62
C LEU A 123 8.60 -6.36 -11.80
N TYR A 124 8.63 -5.09 -12.23
CA TYR A 124 7.43 -4.32 -12.51
C TYR A 124 6.60 -4.93 -13.66
N SER A 125 7.24 -5.32 -14.76
CA SER A 125 6.56 -5.96 -15.90
C SER A 125 5.98 -7.33 -15.52
N GLU A 126 6.78 -8.16 -14.85
CA GLU A 126 6.49 -9.58 -14.66
C GLU A 126 5.57 -9.84 -13.47
N ALA A 127 5.75 -9.12 -12.36
CA ALA A 127 4.91 -9.25 -11.18
C ALA A 127 3.77 -8.25 -11.18
N ARG A 128 4.05 -6.94 -11.17
CA ARG A 128 2.99 -5.92 -11.03
C ARG A 128 2.07 -5.92 -12.24
N CYS A 129 2.59 -5.70 -13.45
CA CYS A 129 1.73 -5.65 -14.65
C CYS A 129 1.03 -6.99 -14.90
N GLY A 130 1.72 -8.13 -14.76
CA GLY A 130 1.10 -9.44 -14.82
C GLY A 130 -0.10 -9.57 -13.87
N LEU A 131 0.13 -9.39 -12.57
CA LEU A 131 -0.93 -9.59 -11.55
C LEU A 131 -2.16 -8.69 -11.76
N PHE A 132 -1.98 -7.45 -12.22
CA PHE A 132 -3.08 -6.48 -12.32
C PHE A 132 -3.74 -6.38 -13.70
N HIS A 133 -3.05 -6.76 -14.78
CA HIS A 133 -3.60 -6.72 -16.15
C HIS A 133 -3.91 -8.09 -16.72
N ASP A 134 -3.11 -9.10 -16.35
CA ASP A 134 -3.24 -10.46 -16.87
C ASP A 134 -3.90 -11.40 -15.84
N GLY A 135 -4.09 -10.93 -14.59
CA GLY A 135 -4.66 -11.69 -13.48
C GLY A 135 -3.71 -12.71 -12.86
N MET A 136 -2.47 -12.80 -13.34
CA MET A 136 -1.43 -13.71 -12.88
C MET A 136 -0.04 -13.14 -13.17
N VAL A 137 0.98 -13.55 -12.42
CA VAL A 137 2.38 -13.21 -12.77
C VAL A 137 2.77 -13.76 -14.15
N ARG A 138 3.77 -13.14 -14.78
CA ARG A 138 4.35 -13.63 -16.03
C ARG A 138 5.50 -14.62 -15.78
N GLY A 139 6.05 -15.16 -16.87
CA GLY A 139 6.88 -16.37 -16.88
C GLY A 139 8.15 -16.32 -16.04
N LYS A 140 8.67 -15.13 -15.69
CA LYS A 140 9.89 -15.01 -14.89
C LYS A 140 9.66 -15.18 -13.39
N ILE A 141 8.43 -15.08 -12.90
CA ILE A 141 8.18 -15.05 -11.46
C ILE A 141 7.98 -16.45 -10.89
N ILE A 142 8.79 -16.81 -9.89
CA ILE A 142 8.51 -17.95 -9.01
C ILE A 142 8.44 -17.49 -7.57
N TYR A 143 7.59 -18.13 -6.77
CA TYR A 143 7.51 -17.85 -5.34
C TYR A 143 7.68 -19.10 -4.50
N ASN A 144 8.33 -18.96 -3.35
CA ASN A 144 8.41 -19.99 -2.33
C ASN A 144 8.65 -19.37 -0.96
N TYR A 145 7.96 -19.87 0.07
CA TYR A 145 8.14 -19.43 1.45
C TYR A 145 9.49 -19.84 2.06
N SER A 146 10.22 -20.77 1.45
CA SER A 146 11.53 -21.22 1.90
C SER A 146 12.70 -20.39 1.36
N PHE A 147 12.48 -19.49 0.40
CA PHE A 147 13.55 -18.64 -0.12
C PHE A 147 14.14 -17.75 0.99
N GLN A 148 15.46 -17.56 0.98
CA GLN A 148 16.16 -16.84 2.03
C GLN A 148 15.96 -15.33 1.92
N GLU A 149 15.82 -14.81 0.71
CA GLU A 149 15.60 -13.39 0.47
C GLU A 149 14.11 -13.11 0.14
N PRO A 150 13.60 -11.91 0.46
CA PRO A 150 12.27 -11.47 0.02
C PRO A 150 12.17 -11.38 -1.50
N LEU A 151 13.27 -10.98 -2.15
CA LEU A 151 13.41 -10.80 -3.59
C LEU A 151 14.84 -11.18 -3.99
N GLU A 152 14.98 -12.02 -5.00
CA GLU A 152 16.26 -12.43 -5.58
C GLU A 152 16.11 -12.53 -7.10
N PHE A 153 17.01 -11.88 -7.82
CA PHE A 153 17.15 -12.06 -9.27
C PHE A 153 18.14 -13.19 -9.47
N GLY A 154 17.62 -14.36 -9.83
CA GLY A 154 18.40 -15.58 -9.95
C GLY A 154 18.93 -15.82 -11.36
N ASP A 155 19.70 -16.90 -11.48
CA ASP A 155 20.14 -17.40 -12.78
C ASP A 155 18.94 -17.77 -13.68
N TYR A 156 19.16 -17.76 -14.99
CA TYR A 156 18.15 -18.12 -16.00
C TYR A 156 16.91 -17.23 -16.01
N ASP A 157 17.10 -15.92 -15.86
CA ASP A 157 16.03 -14.93 -16.08
C ASP A 157 14.81 -15.11 -15.15
N THR A 158 15.08 -15.60 -13.93
CA THR A 158 14.04 -15.93 -12.94
C THR A 158 14.08 -14.96 -11.76
N ILE A 159 12.92 -14.43 -11.39
CA ILE A 159 12.73 -13.57 -10.22
C ILE A 159 12.07 -14.38 -9.12
N LYS A 160 12.84 -14.66 -8.06
CA LYS A 160 12.40 -15.42 -6.90
C LYS A 160 11.82 -14.49 -5.85
N LEU A 161 10.64 -14.82 -5.35
CA LEU A 161 9.96 -14.05 -4.32
C LEU A 161 9.63 -14.92 -3.11
N ASN A 162 9.92 -14.42 -1.91
CA ASN A 162 9.35 -14.95 -0.68
C ASN A 162 8.18 -14.04 -0.25
N PRO A 163 6.91 -14.43 -0.48
CA PRO A 163 5.77 -13.56 -0.22
C PRO A 163 5.66 -13.15 1.26
N LYS A 164 6.06 -14.05 2.17
CA LYS A 164 6.01 -13.77 3.61
C LYS A 164 7.06 -12.75 4.01
N LYS A 165 8.31 -12.91 3.55
CA LYS A 165 9.39 -11.96 3.88
C LYS A 165 9.12 -10.59 3.28
N LEU A 166 8.71 -10.54 2.00
CA LEU A 166 8.32 -9.28 1.35
C LEU A 166 7.20 -8.56 2.11
N LEU A 167 6.20 -9.30 2.60
CA LEU A 167 5.12 -8.73 3.42
C LEU A 167 5.64 -8.15 4.75
N GLU A 168 6.59 -8.81 5.41
CA GLU A 168 7.19 -8.29 6.65
C GLU A 168 8.01 -7.01 6.41
N ASP A 169 8.73 -6.92 5.29
CA ASP A 169 9.46 -5.72 4.91
C ASP A 169 8.51 -4.54 4.61
N ILE A 170 7.41 -4.81 3.90
CA ILE A 170 6.34 -3.83 3.64
C ILE A 170 5.65 -3.36 4.92
N LYS A 171 5.35 -4.28 5.86
CA LYS A 171 4.77 -3.91 7.16
C LYS A 171 5.71 -2.99 7.93
N SER A 172 7.02 -3.24 7.85
CA SER A 172 8.05 -2.42 8.49
C SER A 172 8.16 -1.03 7.84
N ASP A 173 8.22 -0.94 6.50
CA ASP A 173 8.21 0.36 5.79
C ASP A 173 6.92 1.15 6.05
N PHE A 174 5.78 0.48 6.12
CA PHE A 174 4.52 1.14 6.42
C PHE A 174 4.48 1.69 7.84
N LYS A 175 4.94 0.92 8.83
CA LYS A 175 5.07 1.40 10.21
C LYS A 175 5.97 2.63 10.29
N ALA A 176 7.15 2.57 9.65
CA ALA A 176 8.07 3.70 9.60
C ALA A 176 7.45 4.93 8.91
N PHE A 177 6.64 4.74 7.87
CA PHE A 177 5.92 5.83 7.23
C PHE A 177 4.89 6.47 8.16
N ILE A 178 4.07 5.68 8.86
CA ILE A 178 3.11 6.22 9.83
C ILE A 178 3.83 6.98 10.97
N GLU A 179 4.98 6.48 11.42
CA GLU A 179 5.82 7.18 12.40
C GLU A 179 6.34 8.52 11.85
N SER A 180 6.78 8.57 10.59
CA SER A 180 7.22 9.82 9.95
C SER A 180 6.06 10.82 9.79
N LEU A 181 4.83 10.36 9.54
CA LEU A 181 3.65 11.23 9.53
C LEU A 181 3.31 11.80 10.91
N LYS A 182 3.84 11.26 12.01
CA LYS A 182 3.62 11.78 13.36
C LYS A 182 4.72 12.76 13.79
N SER A 183 5.93 12.64 13.25
CA SER A 183 7.11 13.38 13.72
C SER A 183 7.73 14.35 12.72
N ASP A 184 7.55 14.12 11.41
CA ASP A 184 8.17 14.93 10.35
C ASP A 184 7.14 15.84 9.64
N PRO A 185 7.21 17.17 9.82
CA PRO A 185 6.35 18.12 9.12
C PRO A 185 6.40 18.01 7.60
N GLY A 186 7.55 17.61 7.03
CA GLY A 186 7.71 17.45 5.58
C GLY A 186 6.87 16.29 5.04
N SER A 187 6.97 15.11 5.67
CA SER A 187 6.15 13.94 5.37
C SER A 187 4.66 14.24 5.55
N ARG A 188 4.30 14.93 6.64
CA ARG A 188 2.94 15.38 6.93
C ARG A 188 2.35 16.22 5.79
N ALA A 189 3.06 17.26 5.37
CA ALA A 189 2.60 18.14 4.30
C ALA A 189 2.44 17.41 2.95
N LYS A 190 3.36 16.49 2.63
CA LYS A 190 3.27 15.67 1.40
C LYS A 190 2.06 14.74 1.41
N PHE A 191 1.81 14.08 2.54
CA PHE A 191 0.65 13.21 2.71
C PHE A 191 -0.66 13.99 2.64
N ASP A 192 -0.77 15.11 3.37
CA ASP A 192 -1.99 15.91 3.44
C ASP A 192 -2.42 16.47 2.08
N ARG A 193 -1.43 16.85 1.25
CA ARG A 193 -1.65 17.26 -0.14
C ARG A 193 -2.28 16.16 -1.01
N MET A 194 -1.96 14.89 -0.73
CA MET A 194 -2.37 13.75 -1.56
C MET A 194 -3.61 13.03 -1.03
N TYR A 195 -3.80 13.01 0.28
CA TYR A 195 -4.87 12.26 0.92
C TYR A 195 -6.10 13.14 1.19
N SER A 196 -7.23 12.80 0.56
CA SER A 196 -8.51 13.46 0.84
C SER A 196 -9.69 12.49 0.72
N ASN A 197 -10.51 12.37 1.75
CA ASN A 197 -11.82 11.72 1.66
C ASN A 197 -12.92 12.65 1.12
N LEU A 198 -12.63 13.95 0.99
CA LEU A 198 -13.51 14.96 0.37
C LEU A 198 -13.32 14.96 -1.14
#